data_AF-A0A953YM88-F1
#
_entry.id   AF-A0A953YM88-F1
#
_cell.length_a   1.000
_cell.length_b   1.000
_cell.length_c   1.000
_cell.angle_alpha   90.00
_cell.angle_beta   90.00
_cell.angle_gamma   90.00
#
_symmetry.space_group_name_H-M   'P 1'
#
loop_
_entity.id
_entity.type
_entity.pdbx_description
1 polymer ?
#
loop_
_entity_poly.entity_id
_entity_poly.type
_entity_poly.pdbx_seq_one_letter_code
_entity_poly.pdbx_strand_id
1 'polypeptide(L)'
;MTTKTYSSRITGLHTMTVAERLKTVADLVGLSDEAVAHLTDTATVVGEVADRMSENVIGTLGIPVGIATNLIIDGRERVVPLATEESSVVAAVCNAAKQCRGGGGISTSTSGPLMIAQVQLINVSDPENARFKILEHRDEIKAICDECDPVLLKFGGGFQSL
;
A
#
# COMPACT_ATOMS: atom_id res chain seq x y z
N MET A 1 -26.78 19.09 -13.50
CA MET A 1 -25.91 17.91 -13.59
C MET A 1 -25.83 17.31 -12.19
N THR A 2 -26.48 16.17 -11.96
CA THR A 2 -26.49 15.49 -10.65
C THR A 2 -25.11 14.91 -10.43
N THR A 3 -24.31 15.52 -9.55
CA THR A 3 -23.07 14.92 -9.05
C THR A 3 -23.43 13.60 -8.38
N LYS A 4 -23.14 12.49 -9.06
CA LYS A 4 -23.35 11.16 -8.52
C LYS A 4 -22.41 11.02 -7.32
N THR A 5 -22.95 11.05 -6.11
CA THR A 5 -22.16 10.91 -4.89
C THR A 5 -21.46 9.55 -4.92
N TYR A 6 -20.13 9.55 -4.91
CA TYR A 6 -19.32 8.33 -4.83
C TYR A 6 -19.74 7.52 -3.59
N SER A 7 -20.04 6.24 -3.77
CA SER A 7 -20.30 5.32 -2.66
C SER A 7 -19.57 4.01 -2.88
N SER A 8 -18.86 3.57 -1.84
CA SER A 8 -18.20 2.26 -1.78
C SER A 8 -19.18 1.10 -1.61
N ARG A 9 -20.46 1.38 -1.38
CA ARG A 9 -21.50 0.36 -1.25
C ARG A 9 -22.00 -0.06 -2.63
N ILE A 10 -21.59 -1.24 -3.08
CA ILE A 10 -22.02 -1.83 -4.34
C ILE A 10 -22.89 -3.07 -4.06
N THR A 11 -24.21 -2.91 -4.22
CA THR A 11 -25.16 -4.00 -3.96
C THR A 11 -25.06 -5.08 -5.04
N GLY A 12 -25.02 -6.35 -4.66
CA GLY A 12 -25.04 -7.48 -5.59
C GLY A 12 -23.72 -7.75 -6.33
N LEU A 13 -22.60 -7.11 -5.95
CA LEU A 13 -21.32 -7.30 -6.62
C LEU A 13 -20.88 -8.78 -6.68
N HIS A 14 -21.18 -9.57 -5.64
CA HIS A 14 -20.84 -10.99 -5.57
C HIS A 14 -21.63 -11.89 -6.53
N THR A 15 -22.81 -11.45 -7.00
CA THR A 15 -23.64 -12.21 -7.96
C THR A 15 -23.32 -11.86 -9.42
N MET A 16 -22.61 -10.75 -9.65
CA MET A 16 -22.18 -10.32 -10.98
C MET A 16 -21.08 -11.22 -11.54
N THR A 17 -20.98 -11.29 -12.86
CA THR A 17 -19.82 -11.86 -13.57
C THR A 17 -18.56 -11.02 -13.34
N VAL A 18 -17.37 -11.56 -13.61
CA VAL A 18 -16.10 -10.83 -13.47
C VAL A 18 -16.08 -9.56 -14.32
N ALA A 19 -16.56 -9.62 -15.57
CA ALA A 19 -16.61 -8.47 -16.47
C ALA A 19 -17.57 -7.37 -15.96
N GLU A 20 -18.75 -7.76 -15.45
CA GLU A 20 -19.69 -6.81 -14.86
C GLU A 20 -19.15 -6.16 -13.58
N ARG A 21 -18.46 -6.92 -12.73
CA ARG A 21 -17.79 -6.38 -11.54
C ARG A 21 -16.72 -5.37 -11.93
N LEU A 22 -15.85 -5.72 -12.87
CA LEU A 22 -14.78 -4.84 -13.34
C LEU A 22 -15.35 -3.54 -13.90
N LYS A 23 -16.35 -3.62 -14.79
CA LYS A 23 -17.03 -2.44 -15.33
C LYS A 23 -17.64 -1.58 -14.22
N THR A 24 -18.35 -2.20 -13.28
CA THR A 24 -19.00 -1.48 -12.17
C THR A 24 -17.98 -0.73 -11.32
N VAL A 25 -16.83 -1.35 -11.02
CA VAL A 25 -15.77 -0.72 -10.23
C VAL A 25 -15.02 0.35 -11.05
N ALA A 26 -14.73 0.07 -12.32
CA ALA A 26 -14.09 1.02 -13.23
C ALA A 26 -14.91 2.31 -13.37
N ASP A 27 -16.22 2.19 -13.61
CA ASP A 27 -17.15 3.33 -13.69
C ASP A 27 -17.23 4.09 -12.37
N LEU A 28 -17.14 3.39 -11.22
CA LEU A 28 -17.22 4.00 -9.89
C LEU A 28 -15.98 4.84 -9.56
N VAL A 29 -14.79 4.35 -9.88
CA VAL A 29 -13.51 5.01 -9.55
C VAL A 29 -12.93 5.82 -10.71
N GLY A 30 -13.56 5.78 -11.89
CA GLY A 30 -13.11 6.49 -13.08
C GLY A 30 -11.82 5.93 -13.68
N LEU A 31 -11.69 4.60 -13.77
CA LEU A 31 -10.55 3.98 -14.46
C LEU A 31 -10.57 4.30 -15.96
N SER A 32 -9.39 4.50 -16.55
CA SER A 32 -9.24 4.59 -18.00
C SER A 32 -9.43 3.22 -18.66
N ASP A 33 -9.78 3.22 -19.94
CA ASP A 33 -9.88 1.99 -20.74
C ASP A 33 -8.55 1.21 -20.75
N GLU A 34 -7.41 1.93 -20.74
CA GLU A 34 -6.07 1.36 -20.62
C GLU A 34 -5.88 0.62 -19.28
N ALA A 35 -6.29 1.23 -18.16
CA ALA A 35 -6.22 0.59 -16.85
C ALA A 35 -7.14 -0.65 -16.76
N VAL A 36 -8.32 -0.59 -17.38
CA VAL A 36 -9.22 -1.74 -17.48
C VAL A 36 -8.60 -2.85 -18.32
N ALA A 37 -7.97 -2.52 -19.44
CA ALA A 37 -7.28 -3.47 -20.30
C ALA A 37 -6.17 -4.21 -19.53
N HIS A 38 -5.36 -3.49 -18.74
CA HIS A 38 -4.33 -4.09 -17.87
C HIS A 38 -4.89 -5.07 -16.83
N LEU A 39 -6.09 -4.81 -16.30
CA LEU A 39 -6.73 -5.72 -15.34
C LEU A 39 -7.30 -6.98 -16.00
N THR A 40 -7.66 -6.91 -17.29
CA THR A 40 -8.16 -8.06 -18.06
C THR A 40 -7.06 -8.89 -18.71
N ASP A 41 -5.89 -8.28 -18.94
CA ASP A 41 -4.75 -8.97 -19.53
C ASP A 41 -3.94 -9.68 -18.45
N THR A 42 -4.43 -10.85 -18.04
CA THR A 42 -3.83 -11.68 -16.98
C THR A 42 -2.44 -12.23 -17.31
N ALA A 43 -1.89 -11.96 -18.50
CA ALA A 43 -0.57 -12.39 -18.94
C ALA A 43 0.49 -11.28 -18.85
N THR A 44 0.12 -10.04 -18.50
CA THR A 44 1.00 -8.85 -18.62
C THR A 44 1.69 -8.41 -17.32
N VAL A 45 2.31 -9.34 -16.60
CA VAL A 45 3.67 -9.00 -16.18
C VAL A 45 4.57 -9.44 -17.32
N VAL A 46 4.68 -8.53 -18.30
CA VAL A 46 5.50 -8.67 -19.50
C VAL A 46 6.83 -9.28 -19.08
N GLY A 47 7.27 -10.37 -19.72
CA GLY A 47 8.48 -11.10 -19.31
C GLY A 47 9.67 -10.19 -19.02
N GLU A 48 9.82 -9.08 -19.75
CA GLU A 48 10.86 -8.07 -19.51
C GLU A 48 10.76 -7.34 -18.15
N VAL A 49 9.55 -7.03 -17.69
CA VAL A 49 9.36 -6.41 -16.37
C VAL A 49 9.65 -7.43 -15.29
N ALA A 50 9.14 -8.66 -15.43
CA ALA A 50 9.42 -9.73 -14.48
C ALA A 50 10.93 -10.05 -14.39
N ASP A 51 11.61 -10.17 -15.53
CA ASP A 51 13.06 -10.44 -15.64
C ASP A 51 13.92 -9.33 -15.03
N ARG A 52 13.43 -8.08 -14.99
CA ARG A 52 14.10 -6.97 -14.28
C ARG A 52 13.79 -6.92 -12.78
N MET A 53 12.71 -7.55 -12.34
CA MET A 53 12.28 -7.55 -10.94
C MET A 53 12.96 -8.61 -10.08
N SER A 54 13.40 -9.73 -10.69
CA SER A 54 13.98 -10.86 -9.97
C SER A 54 15.00 -11.59 -10.84
N GLU A 55 15.94 -12.31 -10.22
CA GLU A 55 16.92 -13.12 -10.95
C GLU A 55 16.32 -14.46 -11.43
N ASN A 56 16.82 -14.97 -12.57
CA ASN A 56 16.49 -16.29 -13.12
C ASN A 56 14.99 -16.54 -13.35
N VAL A 57 14.27 -15.52 -13.81
CA VAL A 57 12.83 -15.63 -14.05
C VAL A 57 12.53 -16.56 -15.22
N ILE A 58 11.71 -17.58 -14.97
CA ILE A 58 11.20 -18.52 -15.98
C ILE A 58 9.68 -18.46 -16.15
N GLY A 59 9.01 -17.56 -15.42
CA GLY A 59 7.56 -17.42 -15.43
C GLY A 59 7.03 -16.54 -14.30
N THR A 60 5.71 -16.39 -14.23
CA THR A 60 5.00 -15.54 -13.27
C THR A 60 3.85 -16.31 -12.62
N LEU A 61 3.50 -15.95 -11.38
CA LEU A 61 2.37 -16.51 -10.66
C LEU A 61 1.22 -15.49 -10.60
N GLY A 62 0.03 -15.88 -11.07
CA GLY A 62 -1.18 -15.06 -10.94
C GLY A 62 -1.87 -15.27 -9.60
N ILE A 63 -2.34 -14.18 -8.98
CA ILE A 63 -3.15 -14.21 -7.74
C ILE A 63 -4.49 -13.53 -8.03
N PRO A 64 -5.64 -14.12 -7.62
CA PRO A 64 -6.94 -13.48 -7.79
C PRO A 64 -7.00 -12.12 -7.10
N VAL A 65 -7.52 -11.11 -7.82
CA VAL A 65 -7.76 -9.76 -7.27
C VAL A 65 -9.25 -9.54 -7.10
N GLY A 66 -9.69 -9.37 -5.85
CA GLY A 66 -11.03 -8.96 -5.47
C GLY A 66 -11.11 -7.49 -5.07
N ILE A 67 -12.32 -6.97 -4.90
CA ILE A 67 -12.57 -5.62 -4.41
C ILE A 67 -13.39 -5.69 -3.13
N ALA A 68 -12.84 -5.18 -2.04
CA ALA A 68 -13.57 -4.92 -0.82
C ALA A 68 -14.44 -3.67 -0.96
N THR A 69 -15.70 -3.80 -0.56
CA THR A 69 -16.74 -2.75 -0.61
C THR A 69 -17.16 -2.34 0.79
N ASN A 70 -18.00 -1.31 0.88
CA ASN A 70 -18.61 -0.78 2.11
C ASN A 70 -17.67 0.00 3.05
N LEU A 71 -16.37 0.10 2.76
CA LEU A 71 -15.41 0.77 3.63
C LEU A 71 -15.63 2.28 3.68
N ILE A 72 -15.65 2.81 4.90
CA ILE A 72 -15.57 4.23 5.20
C ILE A 72 -14.35 4.38 6.10
N ILE A 73 -13.35 5.12 5.63
CA ILE A 73 -12.08 5.35 6.36
C ILE A 73 -11.95 6.85 6.52
N ASP A 74 -11.90 7.31 7.78
CA ASP A 74 -11.83 8.74 8.13
C ASP A 74 -12.91 9.58 7.45
N GLY A 75 -14.15 9.06 7.47
CA GLY A 75 -15.32 9.68 6.85
C GLY A 75 -15.36 9.62 5.33
N ARG A 76 -14.38 8.97 4.68
CA ARG A 76 -14.31 8.84 3.22
C ARG A 76 -14.64 7.44 2.78
N GLU A 77 -15.64 7.30 1.93
CA GLU A 77 -15.96 6.03 1.28
C GLU A 77 -14.79 5.56 0.39
N ARG A 78 -14.44 4.28 0.43
CA ARG A 78 -13.38 3.69 -0.42
C ARG A 78 -13.75 2.26 -0.84
N VAL A 79 -13.40 1.89 -2.07
CA VAL A 79 -13.25 0.48 -2.45
C VAL A 79 -11.77 0.12 -2.38
N VAL A 80 -11.44 -1.10 -1.94
CA VAL A 80 -10.04 -1.51 -1.70
C VAL A 80 -9.74 -2.80 -2.46
N PRO A 81 -8.72 -2.83 -3.34
CA PRO A 81 -8.30 -4.07 -3.99
C PRO A 81 -7.61 -5.00 -2.99
N LEU A 82 -7.88 -6.30 -3.12
CA LEU A 82 -7.29 -7.36 -2.31
C LEU A 82 -6.82 -8.48 -3.24
N ALA A 83 -5.52 -8.76 -3.26
CA ALA A 83 -4.95 -9.91 -3.97
C ALA A 83 -4.78 -11.08 -2.99
N THR A 84 -5.55 -12.16 -3.17
CA THR A 84 -5.51 -13.33 -2.27
C THR A 84 -6.11 -14.57 -2.94
N GLU A 85 -5.54 -15.74 -2.66
CA GLU A 85 -6.08 -17.05 -3.02
C GLU A 85 -7.09 -17.61 -1.99
N GLU A 86 -7.09 -17.07 -0.77
CA GLU A 86 -7.90 -17.59 0.32
C GLU A 86 -9.38 -17.23 0.13
N SER A 87 -10.22 -18.26 0.07
CA SER A 87 -11.66 -18.10 -0.03
C SER A 87 -12.20 -17.34 1.19
N SER A 88 -13.27 -16.56 0.99
CA SER A 88 -13.97 -15.79 2.02
C SER A 88 -13.29 -14.52 2.56
N VAL A 89 -11.97 -14.31 2.41
CA VAL A 89 -11.27 -13.11 2.94
C VAL A 89 -11.93 -11.81 2.48
N VAL A 90 -12.12 -11.65 1.16
CA VAL A 90 -12.76 -10.46 0.59
C VAL A 90 -14.20 -10.29 1.10
N ALA A 91 -14.94 -11.38 1.24
CA ALA A 91 -16.32 -11.36 1.72
C ALA A 91 -16.40 -10.98 3.20
N ALA A 92 -15.48 -11.49 4.02
CA ALA A 92 -15.36 -11.17 5.44
C ALA A 92 -15.07 -9.68 5.65
N VAL A 93 -14.11 -9.11 4.90
CA VAL A 93 -13.81 -7.67 4.92
C VAL A 93 -15.05 -6.85 4.51
N CYS A 94 -15.74 -7.22 3.44
CA CYS A 94 -16.96 -6.54 3.00
C CYS A 94 -18.06 -6.56 4.07
N ASN A 95 -18.25 -7.70 4.73
CA ASN A 95 -19.28 -7.87 5.76
C ASN A 95 -18.95 -7.09 7.05
N ALA A 96 -17.70 -7.12 7.50
CA ALA A 96 -17.23 -6.33 8.63
C ALA A 96 -17.37 -4.83 8.34
N ALA A 97 -16.88 -4.38 7.19
CA ALA A 97 -17.00 -2.98 6.76
C ALA A 97 -18.46 -2.51 6.73
N LYS A 98 -19.38 -3.33 6.20
CA LYS A 98 -20.82 -3.03 6.18
C LYS A 98 -21.39 -2.83 7.59
N GLN A 99 -20.99 -3.64 8.57
CA GLN A 99 -21.43 -3.51 9.96
C GLN A 99 -20.92 -2.21 10.59
N CYS A 100 -19.67 -1.81 10.31
CA CYS A 100 -19.08 -0.57 10.84
C CYS A 100 -19.71 0.71 10.26
N ARG A 101 -20.38 0.66 9.10
CA ARG A 101 -20.95 1.87 8.45
C ARG A 101 -21.93 2.62 9.33
N GLY A 102 -22.76 1.92 10.10
CA GLY A 102 -23.73 2.54 11.00
C GLY A 102 -23.10 3.40 12.09
N GLY A 103 -21.85 3.11 12.47
CA GLY A 103 -21.05 3.87 13.42
C GLY A 103 -20.10 4.91 12.81
N GLY A 104 -20.24 5.21 11.51
CA GLY A 104 -19.35 6.16 10.82
C GLY A 104 -18.10 5.54 10.18
N GLY A 105 -17.93 4.22 10.25
CA GLY A 105 -16.82 3.50 9.63
C GLY A 105 -15.63 3.27 10.55
N ILE A 106 -14.44 3.32 9.97
CA ILE A 106 -13.15 3.10 10.62
C ILE A 106 -12.45 4.46 10.74
N SER A 107 -11.92 4.76 11.92
CA SER A 107 -11.05 5.91 12.16
C SER A 107 -9.60 5.44 12.25
N THR A 108 -8.68 6.14 11.61
CA THR A 108 -7.26 5.79 11.55
C THR A 108 -6.36 6.94 11.98
N SER A 109 -5.14 6.60 12.40
CA SER A 109 -4.06 7.56 12.68
C SER A 109 -2.72 6.90 12.39
N THR A 110 -1.67 7.69 12.17
CA THR A 110 -0.32 7.19 11.86
C THR A 110 0.74 8.00 12.61
N SER A 111 1.83 7.34 13.02
CA SER A 111 3.04 7.99 13.54
C SER A 111 3.88 8.68 12.45
N GLY A 112 3.54 8.48 11.18
CA GLY A 112 4.30 8.96 10.02
C GLY A 112 5.20 7.88 9.40
N PRO A 113 5.82 8.17 8.24
CA PRO A 113 6.63 7.21 7.47
C PRO A 113 8.06 7.09 8.02
N LEU A 114 8.20 6.68 9.29
CA LEU A 114 9.49 6.49 9.94
C LEU A 114 10.01 5.07 9.70
N MET A 115 11.24 4.97 9.18
CA MET A 115 11.94 3.70 8.97
C MET A 115 13.18 3.64 9.87
N ILE A 116 13.53 2.44 10.32
CA ILE A 116 14.70 2.19 11.16
C ILE A 116 15.78 1.53 10.31
N ALA A 117 16.97 2.12 10.30
CA ALA A 117 18.19 1.51 9.80
C ALA A 117 19.08 1.12 10.99
N GLN A 118 19.70 -0.06 10.94
CA GLN A 118 20.55 -0.56 12.02
C GLN A 118 21.98 -0.74 11.52
N VAL A 119 22.95 -0.23 12.30
CA VAL A 119 24.38 -0.44 12.08
C VAL A 119 24.92 -1.21 13.28
N GLN A 120 25.37 -2.45 13.04
CA GLN A 120 25.93 -3.28 14.10
C GLN A 120 27.42 -3.02 14.26
N LEU A 121 27.83 -2.64 15.47
CA LEU A 121 29.24 -2.54 15.86
C LEU A 121 29.64 -3.80 16.65
N ILE A 122 30.69 -4.47 16.19
CA ILE A 122 31.25 -5.67 16.84
C ILE A 122 32.64 -5.37 17.39
N ASN A 123 33.10 -6.17 18.36
CA ASN A 123 34.42 -6.02 19.00
C ASN A 123 34.65 -4.64 19.64
N VAL A 124 33.60 -4.00 20.14
CA VAL A 124 33.68 -2.73 20.88
C VAL A 124 34.08 -3.04 22.32
N SER A 125 35.26 -2.59 22.74
CA SER A 125 35.79 -2.87 24.08
C SER A 125 34.99 -2.22 25.22
N ASP A 126 34.37 -1.06 24.96
CA ASP A 126 33.53 -0.31 25.89
C ASP A 126 32.29 0.25 25.17
N PRO A 127 31.20 -0.54 25.09
CA PRO A 127 29.99 -0.15 24.36
C PRO A 127 29.28 1.08 24.92
N GLU A 128 29.34 1.30 26.23
CA GLU A 128 28.68 2.44 26.87
C GLU A 128 29.37 3.75 26.49
N ASN A 129 30.70 3.79 26.57
CA ASN A 129 31.47 4.95 26.10
C ASN A 129 31.30 5.17 24.59
N ALA A 130 31.27 4.09 23.79
CA ALA A 130 31.02 4.18 22.36
C ALA A 130 29.64 4.79 22.07
N ARG A 131 28.60 4.40 22.81
CA ARG A 131 27.26 4.97 22.71
C ARG A 131 27.27 6.47 23.00
N PHE A 132 27.94 6.92 24.07
CA PHE A 132 28.03 8.36 24.37
C PHE A 132 28.71 9.13 23.24
N LYS A 133 29.83 8.63 22.70
CA LYS A 133 30.51 9.26 21.57
C LYS A 133 29.62 9.35 20.33
N ILE A 134 28.87 8.29 20.00
CA ILE A 134 27.95 8.30 18.86
C ILE A 134 26.87 9.38 19.04
N LEU A 135 26.32 9.49 20.25
CA LEU A 135 25.30 10.49 20.57
C LEU A 135 25.87 11.93 20.56
N GLU A 136 27.12 12.11 20.98
CA GLU A 136 27.82 13.41 20.89
C GLU A 136 28.01 13.86 19.43
N HIS A 137 28.26 12.93 18.50
CA HIS A 137 28.42 13.20 17.07
C HIS A 137 27.11 13.07 16.27
N ARG A 138 25.94 13.17 16.92
CA ARG A 138 24.64 13.00 16.26
C ARG A 138 24.44 13.90 15.04
N ASP A 139 24.83 15.17 15.13
CA ASP A 139 24.59 16.13 14.04
C ASP A 139 25.54 15.90 12.85
N GLU A 140 26.76 15.43 13.10
CA GLU A 140 27.68 14.98 12.05
C GLU A 140 27.12 13.73 11.35
N ILE A 141 26.62 12.76 12.11
CA ILE A 141 25.97 11.56 11.56
C ILE A 141 24.74 11.97 10.75
N LYS A 142 23.91 12.89 11.25
CA LYS A 142 22.78 13.43 10.50
C LYS A 142 23.21 14.01 9.16
N ALA A 143 24.26 14.85 9.15
CA ALA A 143 24.76 15.46 7.92
C ALA A 143 25.20 14.40 6.89
N ILE A 144 25.93 13.37 7.34
CA ILE A 144 26.38 12.26 6.49
C ILE A 144 25.17 11.49 5.93
N CYS A 145 24.18 11.16 6.76
CA CYS A 145 22.97 10.45 6.33
C CYS A 145 22.13 11.27 5.34
N ASP A 146 21.97 12.56 5.60
CA ASP A 146 21.19 13.47 4.76
C ASP A 146 21.88 13.72 3.40
N GLU A 147 23.21 13.75 3.36
CA GLU A 147 23.98 13.88 2.11
C GLU A 147 23.79 12.68 1.15
N CYS A 148 23.49 11.50 1.70
CA CYS A 148 23.31 10.29 0.91
C CYS A 148 22.08 10.34 -0.02
N ASP A 149 21.01 11.07 0.36
CA ASP A 149 19.82 11.26 -0.48
C ASP A 149 19.25 12.69 -0.38
N PRO A 150 19.80 13.63 -1.17
CA PRO A 150 19.30 15.00 -1.22
C PRO A 150 17.87 15.12 -1.77
N VAL A 151 17.40 14.13 -2.53
CA VAL A 151 16.04 14.12 -3.09
C VAL A 151 15.04 13.84 -1.97
N LEU A 152 15.34 12.89 -1.09
CA LEU A 152 14.51 12.62 0.09
C LEU A 152 14.31 13.86 0.96
N LEU A 153 15.37 14.65 1.17
CA LEU A 153 15.30 15.92 1.90
C LEU A 153 14.38 16.94 1.22
N LYS A 154 14.46 17.05 -0.11
CA LYS A 154 13.61 17.97 -0.89
C LYS A 154 12.12 17.71 -0.66
N PHE A 155 11.74 16.46 -0.38
CA PHE A 155 10.36 16.07 -0.10
C PHE A 155 10.03 16.02 1.41
N GLY A 156 10.90 16.56 2.28
CA GLY A 156 10.67 16.67 3.72
C GLY A 156 11.00 15.41 4.52
N GLY A 157 11.72 14.46 3.93
CA GLY A 157 12.25 13.29 4.62
C GLY A 157 13.62 13.53 5.26
N GLY A 158 14.45 12.48 5.28
CA GLY A 158 15.82 12.52 5.81
C GLY A 158 15.94 11.94 7.22
N PHE A 159 17.14 12.03 7.77
CA PHE A 159 17.46 11.52 9.09
C PHE A 159 16.67 12.28 10.18
N GLN A 160 15.93 11.53 11.00
CA GLN A 160 15.10 12.06 12.07
C GLN A 160 15.79 11.95 13.44
N SER A 161 16.33 10.78 13.77
CA SER A 161 16.99 10.50 15.05
C SER A 161 17.81 9.22 15.01
N LEU A 162 18.72 9.08 15.97
CA LEU A 162 19.41 7.86 16.36
C LEU A 162 19.32 7.72 17.88
#